data_AF-A0A9E0PSS6-F1
#
_entry.id   AF-A0A9E0PSS6-F1
#
_cell.length_a   1.000
_cell.length_b   1.000
_cell.length_c   1.000
_cell.angle_alpha   90.00
_cell.angle_beta   90.00
_cell.angle_gamma   90.00
#
_symmetry.space_group_name_H-M   'P 1'
#
loop_
_entity.id
_entity.type
_entity.pdbx_description
1 polymer ?
#
loop_
_entity_poly.entity_id
_entity_poly.type
_entity_poly.pdbx_seq_one_letter_code
_entity_poly.pdbx_strand_id
1 'polypeptide(L)'
;LGLIRPYKGVDLLLEAFATTLRDLPAARLVVAGLPRPSFRPYARQIDRLGLGERVRTDLRYLPQSVMHDYLAAADLVVLPYRDASQSAVLGAALAAGRPVVASATGGLPEMLTEGATEMLVPAGDVVALAGAMTRLLTDRERAGELGRRAGNSARRRFSWSRSAAATAALYRELSRPASGHSGTEPA
;
A
#
# COMPACT_ATOMS: atom_id res chain seq x y z
N LEU A 1 8.34 -2.76 -2.70
CA LEU A 1 7.87 -3.30 -4.00
C LEU A 1 7.59 -2.16 -5.00
N GLY A 2 7.98 -2.37 -6.26
CA GLY A 2 7.76 -1.43 -7.37
C GLY A 2 8.73 -0.25 -7.38
N LEU A 3 8.43 0.80 -8.15
CA LEU A 3 9.31 1.98 -8.25
C LEU A 3 9.67 2.53 -6.87
N ILE A 4 10.95 2.71 -6.58
CA ILE A 4 11.44 3.25 -5.30
C ILE A 4 11.67 4.74 -5.48
N ARG A 5 10.83 5.55 -4.83
CA ARG A 5 10.81 7.02 -4.91
C ARG A 5 10.88 7.61 -3.49
N PRO A 6 11.39 8.83 -3.30
CA PRO A 6 11.49 9.46 -1.97
C PRO A 6 10.17 9.49 -1.19
N TYR A 7 9.04 9.73 -1.87
CA TYR A 7 7.72 9.78 -1.23
C TYR A 7 7.27 8.41 -0.68
N LYS A 8 7.88 7.30 -1.11
CA LYS A 8 7.52 5.94 -0.63
C LYS A 8 8.12 5.60 0.74
N GLY A 9 8.96 6.47 1.30
CA GLY A 9 9.40 6.36 2.69
C GLY A 9 10.29 5.16 3.01
N VAL A 10 11.12 4.69 2.07
CA VAL A 10 12.06 3.58 2.36
C VAL A 10 13.01 3.92 3.50
N ASP A 11 13.41 5.18 3.63
CA ASP A 11 14.18 5.68 4.77
C ASP A 11 13.44 5.53 6.10
N LEU A 12 12.14 5.87 6.14
CA LEU A 12 11.30 5.67 7.32
C LEU A 12 11.15 4.17 7.65
N LEU A 13 11.01 3.34 6.62
CA LEU A 13 10.95 1.88 6.77
C LEU A 13 12.22 1.33 7.41
N LEU A 14 13.39 1.79 6.97
CA LEU A 14 14.68 1.32 7.49
C LEU A 14 14.84 1.68 8.97
N GLU A 15 14.46 2.90 9.35
CA GLU A 15 14.48 3.34 10.76
C GLU A 15 13.51 2.53 11.62
N ALA A 16 12.27 2.33 11.15
CA ALA A 16 11.29 1.55 11.87
C ALA A 16 11.72 0.08 12.01
N PHE A 17 12.27 -0.49 10.94
CA PHE A 17 12.75 -1.87 10.92
C PHE A 17 13.92 -2.10 11.90
N ALA A 18 14.82 -1.13 12.05
CA ALA A 18 15.89 -1.21 13.06
C ALA A 18 15.32 -1.31 14.48
N THR A 19 14.23 -0.59 14.78
CA THR A 19 13.52 -0.73 16.06
C THR A 19 12.81 -2.09 16.17
N THR A 20 12.11 -2.53 15.13
CA THR A 20 11.40 -3.83 15.10
C THR A 20 12.35 -5.01 15.37
N LEU A 21 13.60 -4.95 14.91
CA LEU A 21 14.59 -6.02 15.14
C LEU A 21 14.96 -6.23 16.62
N ARG A 22 14.69 -5.26 17.51
CA ARG A 22 14.92 -5.43 18.95
C ARG A 22 14.02 -6.51 19.54
N ASP A 23 12.77 -6.57 19.07
CA ASP A 23 11.78 -7.55 19.52
C ASP A 23 11.78 -8.79 18.62
N LEU A 24 12.12 -8.61 17.33
CA LEU A 24 12.05 -9.65 16.30
C LEU A 24 13.39 -9.79 15.55
N PRO A 25 14.46 -10.30 16.19
CA PRO A 25 15.82 -10.32 15.63
C PRO A 25 15.99 -11.21 14.38
N ALA A 26 15.04 -12.11 14.14
CA ALA A 26 14.99 -12.99 12.97
C ALA A 26 14.24 -12.36 11.77
N ALA A 27 13.59 -11.21 11.95
CA ALA A 27 12.86 -10.54 10.88
C ALA A 27 13.81 -10.16 9.73
N ARG A 28 13.31 -10.22 8.50
CA ARG A 28 14.03 -9.82 7.29
C ARG A 28 13.21 -8.84 6.50
N LEU A 29 13.88 -7.85 5.91
CA LEU A 29 13.27 -6.86 5.05
C LEU A 29 13.73 -7.08 3.60
N VAL A 30 12.78 -7.09 2.67
CA VAL A 30 13.08 -7.10 1.23
C VAL A 30 12.63 -5.78 0.61
N VAL A 31 13.59 -5.04 0.07
CA VAL A 31 13.33 -3.83 -0.73
C VAL A 31 13.55 -4.17 -2.20
N ALA A 32 12.47 -4.49 -2.89
CA ALA A 32 12.50 -4.88 -4.30
C ALA A 32 11.79 -3.85 -5.20
N GLY A 33 12.44 -3.49 -6.30
CA GLY A 33 11.96 -2.60 -7.35
C GLY A 33 12.97 -1.55 -7.81
N LEU A 34 12.61 -0.83 -8.87
CA LEU A 34 13.54 0.06 -9.58
C LEU A 34 13.71 1.42 -8.88
N PRO A 35 14.94 1.80 -8.45
CA PRO A 35 15.20 3.10 -7.85
C PRO A 35 15.09 4.27 -8.83
N ARG A 36 14.48 5.36 -8.34
CA ARG A 36 14.41 6.66 -9.02
C ARG A 36 14.48 7.79 -7.98
N PRO A 37 15.51 8.66 -7.99
CA PRO A 37 16.64 8.69 -8.91
C PRO A 37 17.74 7.66 -8.61
N SER A 38 17.93 7.27 -7.35
CA SER A 38 19.03 6.38 -6.94
C SER A 38 18.70 5.67 -5.62
N PHE A 39 19.31 4.50 -5.40
CA PHE A 39 19.23 3.77 -4.12
C PHE A 39 20.33 4.15 -3.12
N ARG A 40 21.35 4.91 -3.55
CA ARG A 40 22.53 5.24 -2.73
C ARG A 40 22.21 5.82 -1.34
N PRO A 41 21.22 6.70 -1.16
CA PRO A 41 20.88 7.19 0.18
C PRO A 41 20.43 6.07 1.12
N TYR A 42 19.61 5.13 0.62
CA TYR A 42 19.10 4.00 1.40
C TYR A 42 20.18 2.98 1.70
N ALA A 43 21.11 2.73 0.77
CA ALA A 43 22.29 1.89 1.03
C ALA A 43 23.14 2.43 2.19
N ARG A 44 23.48 3.73 2.17
CA ARG A 44 24.21 4.38 3.27
C ARG A 44 23.47 4.29 4.60
N GLN A 45 22.15 4.35 4.57
CA GLN A 45 21.32 4.23 5.76
C GLN A 45 21.29 2.78 6.30
N ILE A 46 21.23 1.78 5.41
CA ILE A 46 21.37 0.36 5.77
C ILE A 46 22.70 0.13 6.49
N ASP A 47 23.80 0.65 5.95
CA ASP A 47 25.13 0.51 6.55
C ASP A 47 25.21 1.19 7.91
N ARG A 48 24.75 2.46 8.00
CA ARG A 48 24.73 3.24 9.24
C ARG A 48 23.91 2.59 10.35
N LEU A 49 22.81 1.93 9.99
CA LEU A 49 21.93 1.23 10.95
C LEU A 49 22.35 -0.22 11.22
N GLY A 50 23.42 -0.72 10.58
CA GLY A 50 23.89 -2.09 10.76
C GLY A 50 22.93 -3.16 10.22
N LEU A 51 22.15 -2.82 9.19
CA LEU A 51 21.05 -3.66 8.68
C LEU A 51 21.46 -4.63 7.54
N GLY A 52 22.75 -4.68 7.18
CA GLY A 52 23.23 -5.37 5.97
C GLY A 52 22.83 -6.84 5.87
N GLU A 53 22.83 -7.59 6.97
CA GLU A 53 22.44 -9.01 6.96
C GLU A 53 20.92 -9.24 6.97
N ARG A 54 20.15 -8.21 7.33
CA ARG A 54 18.69 -8.29 7.53
C ARG A 54 17.91 -7.66 6.40
N VAL A 55 18.54 -6.81 5.58
CA VAL A 55 17.92 -6.16 4.42
C VAL A 55 18.46 -6.76 3.12
N ARG A 56 17.56 -7.35 2.32
CA ARG A 56 17.85 -7.79 0.96
C ARG A 56 17.29 -6.81 -0.05
N THR A 57 18.01 -6.59 -1.14
CA THR A 57 17.58 -5.69 -2.22
C THR A 57 17.50 -6.42 -3.56
N ASP A 58 16.46 -6.13 -4.34
CA ASP A 58 16.39 -6.45 -5.78
C ASP A 58 16.06 -5.16 -6.52
N LEU A 59 17.10 -4.50 -7.05
CA LEU A 59 17.01 -3.11 -7.54
C LEU A 59 16.69 -3.01 -9.05
N ARG A 60 15.94 -3.98 -9.58
CA ARG A 60 15.55 -4.04 -10.99
C ARG A 60 14.08 -3.64 -11.19
N TYR A 61 13.71 -3.43 -12.44
CA TYR A 61 12.29 -3.41 -12.80
C TYR A 61 11.70 -4.80 -12.57
N LEU A 62 10.54 -4.87 -11.91
CA LEU A 62 9.87 -6.13 -11.58
C LEU A 62 8.62 -6.28 -12.46
N PRO A 63 8.56 -7.31 -13.31
CA PRO A 63 7.32 -7.71 -13.97
C PRO A 63 6.25 -8.08 -12.93
N GLN A 64 4.97 -8.02 -13.32
CA GLN A 64 3.85 -8.35 -12.42
C GLN A 64 3.97 -9.74 -11.79
N SER A 65 4.38 -10.75 -12.55
CA SER A 65 4.57 -12.12 -12.02
C SER A 65 5.53 -12.16 -10.84
N VAL A 66 6.71 -11.53 -10.99
CA VAL A 66 7.71 -11.44 -9.93
C VAL A 66 7.20 -10.64 -8.73
N MET A 67 6.38 -9.60 -8.95
CA MET A 67 5.73 -8.89 -7.86
C MET A 67 4.77 -9.79 -7.06
N HIS A 68 4.06 -10.70 -7.74
CA HIS A 68 3.19 -11.67 -7.07
C HIS A 68 4.00 -12.65 -6.21
N ASP A 69 5.15 -13.11 -6.69
CA ASP A 69 6.02 -14.01 -5.92
C ASP A 69 6.50 -13.35 -4.62
N TYR A 70 6.90 -12.08 -4.68
CA TYR A 70 7.27 -11.32 -3.47
C TYR A 70 6.10 -11.15 -2.50
N LEU A 71 4.89 -10.85 -3.02
CA LEU A 71 3.70 -10.73 -2.18
C LEU A 71 3.33 -12.07 -1.55
N ALA A 72 3.46 -13.17 -2.28
CA ALA A 72 3.16 -14.51 -1.81
C ALA A 72 4.14 -14.97 -0.71
N ALA A 73 5.41 -14.57 -0.81
CA ALA A 73 6.44 -14.86 0.18
C ALA A 73 6.43 -13.92 1.39
N ALA A 74 5.73 -12.78 1.33
CA ALA A 74 5.73 -11.79 2.41
C ALA A 74 4.77 -12.17 3.54
N ASP A 75 5.28 -12.11 4.78
CA ASP A 75 4.47 -12.12 6.01
C ASP A 75 3.72 -10.79 6.20
N LEU A 76 4.30 -9.68 5.76
CA LEU A 76 3.76 -8.33 5.91
C LEU A 76 4.23 -7.42 4.77
N VAL A 77 3.35 -6.58 4.24
CA VAL A 77 3.69 -5.54 3.26
C VAL A 77 3.68 -4.17 3.93
N VAL A 78 4.73 -3.37 3.74
CA VAL A 78 4.83 -2.04 4.39
C VAL A 78 4.87 -0.92 3.36
N LEU A 79 3.99 0.07 3.51
CA LEU A 79 3.79 1.21 2.62
C LEU A 79 3.85 2.54 3.41
N PRO A 80 5.04 2.94 3.90
CA PRO A 80 5.22 4.09 4.78
C PRO A 80 5.29 5.39 3.97
N TYR A 81 4.30 5.60 3.13
CA TYR A 81 4.29 6.70 2.16
C TYR A 81 4.15 8.03 2.89
N ARG A 82 4.83 9.06 2.40
CA ARG A 82 4.67 10.45 2.85
C ARG A 82 3.40 11.05 2.24
N ASP A 83 3.16 10.73 0.98
CA ASP A 83 1.98 11.12 0.22
C ASP A 83 1.71 10.09 -0.88
N ALA A 84 0.45 9.88 -1.23
CA ALA A 84 0.04 9.07 -2.37
C ALA A 84 -1.45 9.23 -2.71
N SER A 85 -1.77 9.58 -3.96
CA SER A 85 -3.14 9.52 -4.46
C SER A 85 -3.71 8.10 -4.42
N GLN A 86 -2.91 7.11 -4.82
CA GLN A 86 -3.25 5.68 -4.77
C GLN A 86 -1.99 4.81 -4.72
N SER A 87 -2.17 3.50 -4.53
CA SER A 87 -1.08 2.53 -4.62
C SER A 87 -1.51 1.23 -5.28
N ALA A 88 -0.95 0.97 -6.47
CA ALA A 88 -1.11 -0.34 -7.12
C ALA A 88 -0.52 -1.48 -6.26
N VAL A 89 0.50 -1.20 -5.44
CA VAL A 89 1.08 -2.19 -4.51
C VAL A 89 0.11 -2.52 -3.39
N LEU A 90 -0.64 -1.53 -2.87
CA LEU A 90 -1.69 -1.77 -1.88
C LEU A 90 -2.78 -2.66 -2.49
N GLY A 91 -3.28 -2.32 -3.68
CA GLY A 91 -4.28 -3.13 -4.39
C GLY A 91 -3.82 -4.58 -4.60
N ALA A 92 -2.57 -4.79 -5.04
CA ALA A 92 -2.02 -6.13 -5.23
C ALA A 92 -1.85 -6.90 -3.91
N ALA A 93 -1.40 -6.26 -2.84
CA ALA A 93 -1.29 -6.89 -1.52
C ALA A 93 -2.65 -7.32 -0.96
N LEU A 94 -3.66 -6.45 -1.09
CA LEU A 94 -5.05 -6.75 -0.70
C LEU A 94 -5.63 -7.89 -1.54
N ALA A 95 -5.41 -7.89 -2.86
CA ALA A 95 -5.82 -8.99 -3.73
C ALA A 95 -5.20 -10.32 -3.29
N ALA A 96 -3.92 -10.31 -2.90
CA ALA A 96 -3.19 -11.47 -2.36
C ALA A 96 -3.55 -11.82 -0.90
N GLY A 97 -4.48 -11.10 -0.27
CA GLY A 97 -4.90 -11.32 1.11
C GLY A 97 -3.80 -11.07 2.15
N ARG A 98 -2.80 -10.26 1.81
CA ARG A 98 -1.64 -10.00 2.66
C ARG A 98 -1.94 -8.88 3.65
N PRO A 99 -1.53 -9.02 4.93
CA PRO A 99 -1.56 -7.89 5.85
C PRO A 99 -0.63 -6.79 5.34
N VAL A 100 -1.04 -5.55 5.61
CA VAL A 100 -0.32 -4.35 5.22
C VAL A 100 -0.10 -3.48 6.45
N VAL A 101 0.98 -2.72 6.52
CA VAL A 101 1.04 -1.49 7.32
C VAL A 101 1.22 -0.33 6.36
N ALA A 102 0.27 0.60 6.33
CA ALA A 102 0.28 1.72 5.40
C ALA A 102 0.15 3.06 6.14
N SER A 103 0.81 4.09 5.60
CA SER A 103 0.58 5.45 6.08
C SER A 103 -0.85 5.91 5.80
N ALA A 104 -1.45 6.63 6.74
CA ALA A 104 -2.74 7.28 6.60
C ALA A 104 -2.60 8.58 5.79
N THR A 105 -2.33 8.46 4.49
CA THR A 105 -2.15 9.59 3.58
C THR A 105 -2.79 9.33 2.22
N GLY A 106 -3.22 10.41 1.56
CA GLY A 106 -3.98 10.40 0.31
C GLY A 106 -5.06 9.32 0.25
N GLY A 107 -5.08 8.48 -0.79
CA GLY A 107 -6.13 7.47 -1.00
C GLY A 107 -5.91 6.12 -0.28
N LEU A 108 -4.82 5.95 0.49
CA LEU A 108 -4.56 4.67 1.17
C LEU A 108 -5.60 4.31 2.26
N PRO A 109 -6.05 5.25 3.12
CA PRO A 109 -7.07 4.97 4.13
C PRO A 109 -8.38 4.44 3.55
N GLU A 110 -8.81 4.97 2.41
CA GLU A 110 -10.07 4.58 1.77
C GLU A 110 -10.09 3.10 1.39
N MET A 111 -8.93 2.54 1.02
CA MET A 111 -8.76 1.13 0.69
C MET A 111 -8.75 0.21 1.93
N LEU A 112 -8.57 0.77 3.14
CA LEU A 112 -8.43 0.04 4.42
C LEU A 112 -9.54 0.35 5.45
N THR A 113 -10.65 0.95 5.03
CA THR A 113 -11.70 1.44 5.94
C THR A 113 -12.56 0.34 6.61
N GLU A 114 -12.82 -0.81 5.95
CA GLU A 114 -13.70 -1.85 6.52
C GLU A 114 -12.93 -2.82 7.43
N GLY A 115 -12.74 -2.43 8.69
CA GLY A 115 -12.05 -3.26 9.69
C GLY A 115 -10.56 -3.44 9.43
N ALA A 116 -9.95 -2.60 8.62
CA ALA A 116 -8.52 -2.68 8.33
C ALA A 116 -7.78 -1.44 8.84
N THR A 117 -8.43 -0.61 9.66
CA THR A 117 -7.85 0.62 10.21
C THR A 117 -6.66 0.37 11.13
N GLU A 118 -6.59 -0.80 11.77
CA GLU A 118 -5.43 -1.25 12.58
C GLU A 118 -4.13 -1.38 11.75
N MET A 119 -4.26 -1.43 10.41
CA MET A 119 -3.15 -1.45 9.45
C MET A 119 -2.70 -0.04 9.02
N LEU A 120 -3.35 1.02 9.54
CA LEU A 120 -3.00 2.41 9.25
C LEU A 120 -2.14 3.00 10.37
N VAL A 121 -1.11 3.75 9.98
CA VAL A 121 -0.27 4.54 10.89
C VAL A 121 -0.20 5.99 10.40
N PRO A 122 0.02 6.99 11.28
CA PRO A 122 0.24 8.36 10.83
C PRO A 122 1.43 8.45 9.86
N ALA A 123 1.29 9.24 8.79
CA ALA A 123 2.36 9.40 7.82
C ALA A 123 3.58 10.07 8.46
N GLY A 124 4.78 9.53 8.23
CA GLY A 124 6.02 10.05 8.81
C GLY A 124 6.31 9.58 10.24
N ASP A 125 5.37 8.89 10.90
CA ASP A 125 5.56 8.39 12.26
C ASP A 125 6.28 7.03 12.26
N VAL A 126 7.61 7.09 12.42
CA VAL A 126 8.49 5.92 12.46
C VAL A 126 8.19 5.03 13.67
N VAL A 127 7.77 5.61 14.81
CA VAL A 127 7.50 4.85 16.04
C VAL A 127 6.21 4.06 15.88
N ALA A 128 5.14 4.70 15.39
CA ALA A 128 3.89 4.02 15.09
C ALA A 128 4.08 2.93 14.02
N LEU A 129 4.90 3.21 13.00
CA LEU A 129 5.26 2.24 11.96
C LEU A 129 5.95 1.00 12.54
N ALA A 130 6.99 1.19 13.36
CA ALA A 130 7.70 0.09 14.02
C ALA A 130 6.77 -0.73 14.93
N GLY A 131 5.95 -0.05 15.73
CA GLY A 131 4.99 -0.72 16.61
C GLY A 131 3.96 -1.54 15.84
N ALA A 132 3.43 -1.02 14.73
CA ALA A 132 2.51 -1.76 13.87
C ALA A 132 3.16 -2.97 13.20
N MET A 133 4.39 -2.81 12.72
CA MET A 133 5.18 -3.91 12.18
C MET A 133 5.40 -5.01 13.21
N THR A 134 5.86 -4.67 14.43
CA THR A 134 6.09 -5.63 15.51
C THR A 134 4.81 -6.36 15.87
N ARG A 135 3.69 -5.64 16.10
CA ARG A 135 2.40 -6.27 16.46
C ARG A 135 1.95 -7.30 15.43
N LEU A 136 1.95 -6.95 14.14
CA LEU A 136 1.45 -7.83 13.08
C LEU A 136 2.40 -9.00 12.77
N LEU A 137 3.71 -8.82 12.99
CA LEU A 137 4.67 -9.92 12.82
C LEU A 137 4.67 -10.90 14.01
N THR A 138 4.28 -10.44 15.20
CA THR A 138 4.14 -11.28 16.39
C THR A 138 2.81 -12.05 16.39
N ASP A 139 1.70 -11.41 16.03
CA ASP A 139 0.38 -12.05 15.94
C ASP A 139 0.02 -12.36 14.48
N ARG A 140 0.59 -13.45 13.97
CA ARG A 140 0.40 -13.89 12.58
C ARG A 140 -1.04 -14.28 12.26
N GLU A 141 -1.78 -14.82 13.22
CA GLU A 141 -3.18 -15.20 13.02
C GLU A 141 -4.03 -13.95 12.80
N ARG A 142 -3.90 -12.96 13.68
CA ARG A 142 -4.59 -11.68 13.55
C ARG A 142 -4.20 -10.96 12.27
N ALA A 143 -2.92 -10.96 11.92
CA ALA A 143 -2.45 -10.35 10.68
C ALA A 143 -3.08 -11.04 9.44
N GLY A 144 -3.14 -12.37 9.43
CA GLY A 144 -3.81 -13.13 8.37
C GLY A 144 -5.31 -12.86 8.28
N GLU A 145 -5.99 -12.68 9.41
CA GLU A 145 -7.41 -12.26 9.45
C GLU A 145 -7.60 -10.86 8.84
N LEU A 146 -6.79 -9.88 9.26
CA LEU A 146 -6.83 -8.51 8.75
C LEU A 146 -6.58 -8.45 7.24
N GLY A 147 -5.57 -9.17 6.75
CA GLY A 147 -5.26 -9.26 5.32
C GLY A 147 -6.42 -9.82 4.50
N ARG A 148 -7.03 -10.93 4.95
CA ARG A 148 -8.20 -11.53 4.28
C ARG A 148 -9.42 -10.61 4.30
N ARG A 149 -9.71 -9.98 5.45
CA ARG A 149 -10.83 -9.04 5.60
C ARG A 149 -10.68 -7.84 4.67
N ALA A 150 -9.51 -7.22 4.67
CA ALA A 150 -9.20 -6.09 3.80
C ALA A 150 -9.27 -6.47 2.32
N GLY A 151 -8.73 -7.64 1.95
CA GLY A 151 -8.82 -8.17 0.59
C GLY A 151 -10.24 -8.43 0.11
N ASN A 152 -11.10 -8.99 0.97
CA ASN A 152 -12.51 -9.21 0.66
C ASN A 152 -13.27 -7.89 0.49
N SER A 153 -13.00 -6.91 1.35
CA SER A 153 -13.56 -5.56 1.22
C SER A 153 -13.13 -4.92 -0.10
N ALA A 154 -11.84 -4.96 -0.41
CA ALA A 154 -11.29 -4.37 -1.63
C ALA A 154 -11.89 -5.01 -2.89
N ARG A 155 -12.02 -6.35 -2.93
CA ARG A 155 -12.68 -7.05 -4.05
C ARG A 155 -14.14 -6.62 -4.24
N ARG A 156 -14.86 -6.41 -3.14
CA ARG A 156 -16.26 -5.97 -3.16
C ARG A 156 -16.39 -4.53 -3.67
N ARG A 157 -15.45 -3.65 -3.28
CA ARG A 157 -15.51 -2.20 -3.52
C ARG A 157 -14.85 -1.74 -4.81
N PHE A 158 -13.72 -2.33 -5.18
CA PHE A 158 -12.83 -1.87 -6.25
C PHE A 158 -12.72 -2.90 -7.38
N SER A 159 -13.85 -3.42 -7.87
CA SER A 159 -13.86 -4.34 -9.01
C SER A 159 -14.10 -3.62 -10.33
N TRP A 160 -13.45 -4.10 -11.40
CA TRP A 160 -13.62 -3.59 -12.75
C TRP A 160 -15.08 -3.57 -13.20
N SER A 161 -15.83 -4.64 -12.90
CA SER A 161 -17.25 -4.73 -13.24
C SER A 161 -18.08 -3.61 -12.59
N ARG A 162 -17.79 -3.27 -11.33
CA ARG A 162 -18.47 -2.18 -10.63
C ARG A 162 -18.07 -0.82 -11.18
N SER A 163 -16.78 -0.59 -11.41
CA SER A 163 -16.30 0.65 -12.02
C SER A 163 -16.93 0.86 -13.40
N ALA A 164 -16.92 -0.16 -14.27
CA ALA A 164 -17.53 -0.11 -15.59
C ALA A 164 -19.05 0.15 -15.51
N ALA A 165 -19.77 -0.54 -14.61
CA ALA A 165 -21.21 -0.34 -14.44
C ALA A 165 -21.54 1.09 -13.96
N ALA A 166 -20.78 1.63 -13.00
CA ALA A 166 -20.95 2.98 -12.49
C ALA A 166 -20.65 4.04 -13.57
N THR A 167 -19.54 3.89 -14.31
CA THR A 167 -19.20 4.78 -15.42
C THR A 167 -20.25 4.74 -16.53
N ALA A 168 -20.70 3.55 -16.92
CA ALA A 168 -21.75 3.42 -17.95
C ALA A 168 -23.09 4.01 -17.49
N ALA A 169 -23.44 3.90 -16.20
CA ALA A 169 -24.64 4.51 -15.65
C ALA A 169 -24.57 6.05 -15.72
N LEU A 170 -23.43 6.63 -15.34
CA LEU A 170 -23.20 8.07 -15.44
C LEU A 170 -23.29 8.55 -16.90
N TYR A 171 -22.68 7.84 -17.84
CA TYR A 171 -22.79 8.19 -19.27
C TYR A 171 -24.23 8.14 -19.77
N ARG A 172 -25.02 7.14 -19.38
CA ARG A 172 -26.45 7.07 -19.72
C ARG A 172 -27.25 8.24 -19.12
N GLU A 173 -26.93 8.65 -17.90
CA GLU A 173 -27.56 9.80 -17.25
C GLU A 173 -27.28 11.09 -18.02
N LEU A 174 -26.01 11.35 -18.33
CA LEU A 174 -25.58 12.57 -19.03
C LEU A 174 -25.96 12.60 -20.52
N SER A 175 -26.19 11.44 -21.13
CA SER A 175 -26.61 11.35 -22.54
C SER A 175 -28.12 11.47 -22.74
N ARG A 176 -28.90 11.60 -21.66
CA ARG A 176 -30.34 11.86 -21.79
C ARG A 176 -30.52 13.28 -22.34
N PRO A 177 -31.27 13.48 -23.44
CA PRO A 177 -31.56 14.82 -23.91
C PRO A 177 -32.23 15.60 -22.78
N ALA A 178 -31.78 16.84 -22.56
CA ALA A 178 -32.43 17.73 -21.60
C ALA A 178 -33.91 17.79 -21.97
N SER A 179 -34.79 17.32 -21.08
CA SER A 179 -36.23 17.47 -21.24
C SER A 179 -36.50 18.94 -21.52
N GLY A 180 -37.05 19.22 -22.70
CA GLY A 180 -37.01 20.53 -23.34
C GLY A 180 -37.35 21.68 -22.39
N HIS A 181 -36.49 22.69 -22.35
CA HIS A 181 -36.93 24.04 -21.99
C HIS A 181 -37.97 24.44 -23.06
N SER A 182 -39.25 24.24 -22.75
CA SER A 182 -40.34 24.88 -23.47
C SER A 182 -40.22 26.39 -23.21
N GLY A 183 -39.42 27.07 -24.04
CA GLY A 183 -39.39 28.51 -24.10
C GLY A 183 -40.74 29.00 -24.57
N THR A 184 -41.56 29.47 -23.64
CA THR A 184 -42.63 30.41 -23.94
C THR A 184 -41.97 31.75 -24.28
N GLU A 185 -41.96 32.11 -25.56
CA GLU A 185 -41.71 33.49 -26.00
C GLU A 185 -42.84 34.39 -25.47
N PRO A 186 -42.55 35.53 -24.83
CA PRO A 186 -43.56 36.54 -24.55
C PRO A 186 -43.84 37.35 -25.84
N ALA A 187 -45.13 37.64 -26.05
CA ALA A 187 -45.69 38.38 -27.18
C ALA A 187 -45.26 39.86 -27.24
#